data_AF-A0A962YJ79-F1
#
_entry.id   AF-A0A962YJ79-F1
#
_cell.length_a   1.000
_cell.length_b   1.000
_cell.length_c   1.000
_cell.angle_alpha   90.00
_cell.angle_beta   90.00
_cell.angle_gamma   90.00
#
_symmetry.space_group_name_H-M   'P 1'
#
loop_
_entity.id
_entity.type
_entity.pdbx_description
1 polymer ?
#
loop_
_entity_poly.entity_id
_entity_poly.type
_entity_poly.pdbx_seq_one_letter_code
_entity_poly.pdbx_strand_id
1 'polypeptide(L)' 'MSQGHFERVLNNKEVLALAFGAMIGWGWVVLAGGWVQSAGSWGAMLAFTIGGVAVILIGLTYAELAAAMPLTGGEHV' A
#
# COMPACT_ATOMS: atom_id res chain seq x y z
N MET A 1 -37.20 19.00 -5.26
CA MET A 1 -36.27 18.96 -4.12
C MET A 1 -35.11 18.09 -4.55
N SER A 2 -33.93 18.68 -4.73
CA SER A 2 -32.73 17.99 -5.23
C SER A 2 -32.32 16.90 -4.25
N GLN A 3 -32.22 15.65 -4.73
CA GLN A 3 -31.78 14.51 -3.93
C GLN A 3 -30.32 14.74 -3.54
N GLY A 4 -30.07 14.99 -2.25
CA GLY A 4 -28.72 15.15 -1.71
C GLY A 4 -27.87 13.93 -2.04
N HIS A 5 -26.79 14.15 -2.78
CA HIS A 5 -25.79 13.14 -3.12
C HIS A 5 -25.11 12.70 -1.82
N PHE A 6 -25.39 11.49 -1.33
CA PHE A 6 -24.66 10.93 -0.21
C PHE A 6 -23.21 10.71 -0.64
N GLU A 7 -22.27 11.49 -0.12
CA GLU A 7 -20.86 11.14 -0.16
C GLU A 7 -20.70 9.78 0.50
N ARG A 8 -20.37 8.77 -0.31
CA ARG A 8 -20.22 7.41 0.18
C ARG A 8 -18.94 7.33 1.01
N VAL A 9 -19.08 7.54 2.31
CA VAL A 9 -17.98 7.38 3.27
C VAL A 9 -17.58 5.92 3.29
N LEU A 10 -16.36 5.63 2.80
CA LEU A 10 -15.79 4.29 2.80
C LEU A 10 -15.60 3.84 4.25
N ASN A 11 -16.06 2.65 4.57
CA ASN A 11 -15.79 2.04 5.87
C ASN A 11 -14.32 1.62 5.96
N ASN A 12 -13.72 1.56 7.16
CA ASN A 12 -12.30 1.22 7.36
C ASN A 12 -11.88 -0.08 6.65
N LYS A 13 -12.78 -1.07 6.60
CA LYS A 13 -12.54 -2.34 5.91
C LYS A 13 -12.49 -2.20 4.39
N GLU A 14 -13.32 -1.32 3.84
CA GLU A 14 -13.36 -1.02 2.40
C GLU A 14 -12.10 -0.23 2.00
N VAL A 15 -11.69 0.74 2.82
CA VAL A 15 -10.43 1.47 2.64
C VAL A 15 -9.24 0.53 2.69
N LEU A 16 -9.20 -0.39 3.66
CA LEU A 16 -8.12 -1.37 3.78
C LEU A 16 -8.06 -2.30 2.57
N ALA A 17 -9.21 -2.81 2.11
CA ALA A 17 -9.28 -3.67 0.93
C ALA A 17 -8.83 -2.93 -0.33
N LEU A 18 -9.24 -1.66 -0.49
CA LEU A 18 -8.83 -0.80 -1.61
C LEU A 18 -7.32 -0.54 -1.58
N ALA A 19 -6.78 -0.11 -0.44
CA ALA A 19 -5.36 0.17 -0.26
C ALA A 19 -4.50 -1.07 -0.51
N PHE A 20 -4.93 -2.24 -0.01
CA PHE A 20 -4.24 -3.50 -0.23
C PHE A 20 -4.23 -3.89 -1.72
N GLY A 21 -5.37 -3.78 -2.40
CA GLY A 21 -5.48 -4.05 -3.83
C GLY A 21 -4.63 -3.11 -4.69
N ALA A 22 -4.58 -1.82 -4.33
CA ALA A 22 -3.75 -0.83 -5.00
C ALA A 22 -2.24 -1.08 -4.82
N MET A 23 -1.81 -1.55 -3.64
CA MET A 23 -0.40 -1.80 -3.34
C MET A 23 0.17 -3.08 -3.98
N ILE A 24 -0.59 -4.19 -4.01
CA ILE A 24 -0.09 -5.49 -4.49
C ILE A 24 0.27 -5.45 -5.99
N GLY A 25 -0.55 -4.80 -6.83
CA GLY A 25 -0.32 -4.65 -8.27
C GLY A 25 -0.06 -5.96 -9.04
N TRP A 26 0.26 -5.86 -10.34
CA TRP A 26 0.60 -7.02 -11.19
C TRP A 26 2.11 -7.19 -11.43
N GLY A 27 2.91 -6.19 -11.07
CA GLY A 27 4.35 -6.15 -11.41
C GLY A 27 5.15 -7.31 -10.83
N TRP A 28 4.79 -7.80 -9.64
CA TRP A 28 5.50 -8.90 -9.00
C TRP A 28 5.40 -10.23 -9.77
N VAL A 29 4.29 -10.48 -10.48
CA VAL A 29 4.10 -11.69 -11.29
C VAL A 29 5.05 -11.72 -12.47
N VAL A 30 5.24 -10.56 -13.12
CA VAL A 30 6.11 -10.43 -14.31
C VAL A 30 7.59 -10.46 -13.92
N LEU A 31 7.93 -9.86 -12.77
CA LEU A 31 9.33 -9.68 -12.35
C LEU A 31 9.87 -10.83 -11.48
N ALA A 32 9.00 -11.66 -10.89
CA ALA A 32 9.41 -12.78 -10.04
C ALA A 32 10.45 -13.70 -10.69
N GLY A 33 10.24 -14.06 -11.96
CA GLY A 33 11.20 -14.87 -12.71
C GLY A 33 12.56 -14.18 -12.88
N GLY A 34 12.56 -12.87 -13.16
CA GLY A 34 13.78 -12.08 -13.28
C GLY A 34 14.56 -11.94 -11.98
N TRP A 35 13.86 -11.75 -10.85
CA TRP A 35 14.48 -11.68 -9.52
C TRP A 35 15.14 -13.00 -9.13
N VAL A 36 14.45 -14.13 -9.34
CA VAL A 36 14.99 -15.45 -9.05
C VAL A 36 16.15 -15.79 -9.98
N GLN A 37 16.07 -15.46 -11.27
CA GLN A 37 17.16 -15.73 -12.21
C GLN A 37 18.42 -14.90 -11.90
N SER A 38 18.25 -13.68 -11.38
CA SER A 38 19.37 -12.78 -11.09
C SER A 38 20.05 -13.07 -9.75
N ALA A 39 19.27 -13.35 -8.70
CA ALA A 39 19.77 -13.48 -7.32
C ALA A 39 19.66 -14.91 -6.74
N GLY A 40 19.04 -15.85 -7.47
CA GLY A 40 18.63 -17.15 -6.96
C GLY A 40 17.42 -17.05 -6.02
N SER A 41 16.79 -18.19 -5.70
CA SER A 41 15.61 -18.23 -4.83
C SER A 41 15.89 -17.69 -3.43
N TRP A 42 17.06 -18.00 -2.88
CA TRP A 42 17.48 -17.52 -1.56
C TRP A 42 17.76 -16.02 -1.54
N GLY A 43 18.43 -15.50 -2.57
CA GLY A 43 18.68 -14.06 -2.69
C GLY A 43 17.39 -13.27 -2.87
N ALA A 44 16.45 -13.77 -3.67
CA ALA A 44 15.13 -13.16 -3.82
C ALA A 44 14.34 -13.12 -2.51
N MET A 45 14.27 -14.23 -1.76
CA MET A 45 13.58 -14.26 -0.45
C MET A 45 14.17 -13.27 0.56
N LEU A 46 15.50 -13.17 0.60
CA LEU A 46 16.21 -12.28 1.52
C LEU A 46 16.01 -10.80 1.13
N ALA A 47 16.07 -10.49 -0.16
CA ALA A 47 15.76 -9.16 -0.69
C ALA A 47 14.31 -8.73 -0.36
N PHE A 48 13.35 -9.64 -0.51
CA PHE A 48 11.95 -9.38 -0.13
C PHE A 48 11.77 -9.15 1.36
N THR A 49 12.48 -9.90 2.20
CA THR A 49 12.39 -9.76 3.65
C THR A 49 12.95 -8.41 4.08
N ILE A 50 14.14 -8.02 3.58
CA ILE A 50 14.75 -6.72 3.89
C ILE A 50 13.89 -5.57 3.35
N GLY A 51 13.44 -5.67 2.10
CA GLY A 51 12.55 -4.67 1.49
C GLY A 51 11.24 -4.51 2.25
N GLY A 52 10.63 -5.63 2.66
CA GLY A 52 9.41 -5.64 3.48
C GLY A 52 9.60 -4.97 4.83
N VAL A 53 10.71 -5.25 5.53
CA VAL A 53 11.03 -4.58 6.80
C VAL A 53 11.18 -3.08 6.60
N ALA A 54 11.86 -2.64 5.54
CA ALA A 54 11.99 -1.21 5.23
C ALA A 54 10.62 -0.56 4.96
N VAL A 55 9.74 -1.21 4.21
CA VAL A 55 8.38 -0.72 3.93
C VAL A 55 7.54 -0.61 5.20
N ILE A 56 7.68 -1.54 6.15
CA ILE A 56 6.99 -1.45 7.46
C ILE A 56 7.40 -0.18 8.20
N LEU A 57 8.70 0.14 8.26
CA LEU A 57 9.17 1.36 8.93
C LEU A 57 8.61 2.64 8.28
N ILE A 58 8.56 2.66 6.94
CA ILE A 58 7.94 3.75 6.19
C ILE A 58 6.45 3.84 6.53
N GLY A 59 5.74 2.71 6.52
CA GLY A 59 4.32 2.63 6.86
C GLY A 59 4.00 3.13 8.28
N LEU A 60 4.84 2.79 9.27
CA LEU A 60 4.70 3.31 10.64
C LEU A 60 4.86 4.83 10.69
N THR A 61 5.84 5.37 9.97
CA THR A 61 6.05 6.83 9.88
C THR A 61 4.83 7.52 9.26
N TYR A 62 4.26 6.95 8.19
CA TYR A 62 3.03 7.45 7.58
C TYR A 62 1.81 7.32 8.49
N ALA A 63 1.72 6.26 9.30
CA ALA A 63 0.64 6.09 10.26
C ALA A 63 0.67 7.17 11.35
N GLU A 64 1.85 7.48 11.88
CA GLU A 64 2.05 8.60 12.83
C GLU A 64 1.72 9.94 12.19
N LEU A 65 2.13 10.16 10.94
CA LEU A 65 1.84 11.38 10.20
C LEU A 65 0.34 11.56 9.95
N ALA A 66 -0.36 10.49 9.55
CA ALA A 66 -1.80 10.49 9.33
C ALA A 66 -2.59 10.74 10.63
N ALA A 67 -2.10 10.25 11.77
CA ALA A 67 -2.68 10.54 13.07
C ALA A 67 -2.43 12.01 13.51
N ALA A 68 -1.25 12.57 13.22
CA ALA A 68 -0.89 13.93 13.58
C ALA A 68 -1.54 15.01 12.68
N MET A 69 -1.80 14.69 11.42
CA MET A 69 -2.44 15.59 10.45
C MET A 69 -3.68 14.95 9.83
N PRO A 70 -4.80 14.88 10.57
CA PRO A 70 -6.07 14.34 10.07
C PRO A 70 -6.81 15.35 9.17
N LEU A 71 -6.11 15.95 8.20
CA LEU A 71 -6.71 16.78 7.17
C LEU A 71 -7.23 15.86 6.06
N THR A 72 -8.51 16.01 5.74
CA THR A 72 -9.29 15.20 4.81
C THR A 72 -8.62 15.00 3.45
N GLY A 73 -8.45 13.73 3.02
CA GLY A 73 -8.52 13.36 1.59
C GLY A 73 -7.21 13.04 0.82
N GLY A 74 -6.01 13.33 1.34
CA GLY A 74 -4.74 13.05 0.65
C GLY A 74 -3.80 14.26 0.54
N GLU A 75 -2.67 14.13 -0.17
CA GLU A 75 -1.69 15.23 -0.35
C GLU A 75 -2.16 16.32 -1.34
N HIS A 76 -3.26 16.06 -2.06
CA HIS A 76 -3.87 17.02 -2.98
C HIS A 76 -5.25 17.42 -2.42
N VAL A 77 -5.36 18.70 -2.06
CA VAL A 77 -6.62 19.45 -1.97
C VAL A 77 -7.10 19.88 -3.35
#